data_AF-A0A0K1NNY4-F1
#
_entry.id   AF-A0A0K1NNY4-F1
#
_cell.length_a   1.000
_cell.length_b   1.000
_cell.length_c   1.000
_cell.angle_alpha   90.00
_cell.angle_beta   90.00
_cell.angle_gamma   90.00
#
_symmetry.space_group_name_H-M   'P 1'
#
loop_
_entity.id
_entity.type
_entity.pdbx_description
1 polymer ?
#
loop_
_entity_poly.entity_id
_entity_poly.type
_entity_poly.pdbx_seq_one_letter_code
_entity_poly.pdbx_strand_id
1 'polypeptide(L)'
;MARQFFVLGIGGTGMRCIESLIHLCAMGMFDDTDIHLLALDTDKNNGNFSRLKEVKDAYCNAKGQDKASRVSLNNSFFSANIKYYEFSPNYEQKSTFKAVFNYGDTQYNHREETDLADLVLSDNVEDFNLRHGYRAQTHLGSMMMYHSILEAAESQASSELKLFLSELIKASQNGQPRVFILGSVFGGTGASSIPIIPQAISKAAEIMSNGAANVLKSAYFGSTLLTAYFSFRAPSGGELDNQKIIATSDKFALNSQVAMMFYDDDATVKSTYQKFYMMGTSSLNWDPMQRKADTISETITGGEQQKNDSHYIELLAACAALDFYNSDENELQQNKNLHKTDYQYRAVNESGKLDFEDFVGKERAKEFARKFGMLIAFSLFCNGEDDFVESTRAGGQKEIQEFIEMDITQATSLKNYFRLFFVKRVADKLQEGWLRQIHRSAGGQDSFLFNANLFSPMTFKELMNMDWNECIYRNEGIGKDNKYSKSGIIGFRSKFDPFKKQFIQERDSSKDWQNLTNKGEQLYKLIFDTLAKLYKFN
;
A
#
# COMPACT_ATOMS: atom_id res chain seq x y z
N MET A 1 -20.03 3.30 14.95
CA MET A 1 -19.86 3.89 13.60
C MET A 1 -18.44 3.59 13.14
N ALA A 2 -18.25 3.25 11.87
CA ALA A 2 -16.91 2.97 11.33
C ALA A 2 -16.04 4.23 11.39
N ARG A 3 -14.76 4.06 11.76
CA ARG A 3 -13.77 5.15 11.74
C ARG A 3 -13.42 5.47 10.29
N GLN A 4 -13.27 6.75 9.98
CA GLN A 4 -12.88 7.22 8.65
C GLN A 4 -11.37 7.48 8.63
N PHE A 5 -10.66 6.91 7.67
CA PHE A 5 -9.22 7.15 7.50
C PHE A 5 -8.88 7.46 6.04
N PHE A 6 -8.15 8.55 5.82
CA PHE A 6 -7.81 9.03 4.48
C PHE A 6 -6.33 8.77 4.23
N VAL A 7 -6.00 8.08 3.14
CA VAL A 7 -4.62 7.75 2.79
C VAL A 7 -4.35 8.12 1.34
N LEU A 8 -3.27 8.84 1.10
CA LEU A 8 -2.83 9.24 -0.22
C LEU A 8 -1.50 8.56 -0.53
N GLY A 9 -1.44 7.77 -1.61
CA GLY A 9 -0.20 7.22 -2.13
C GLY A 9 0.24 8.04 -3.33
N ILE A 10 1.47 8.55 -3.30
CA ILE A 10 1.97 9.48 -4.31
C ILE A 10 3.17 8.88 -5.06
N GLY A 11 3.03 8.76 -6.38
CA GLY A 11 4.00 8.17 -7.29
C GLY A 11 4.14 6.65 -7.12
N GLY A 12 5.00 6.03 -7.93
CA GLY A 12 5.20 4.57 -7.92
C GLY A 12 5.56 3.98 -6.54
N THR A 13 6.35 4.68 -5.72
CA THR A 13 6.63 4.26 -4.33
C THR A 13 5.37 4.31 -3.45
N GLY A 14 4.56 5.36 -3.57
CA GLY A 14 3.29 5.47 -2.87
C GLY A 14 2.34 4.34 -3.25
N MET A 15 2.29 3.93 -4.53
CA MET A 15 1.48 2.79 -4.98
C MET A 15 1.87 1.48 -4.28
N ARG A 16 3.17 1.20 -4.15
CA ARG A 16 3.66 0.00 -3.46
C ARG A 16 3.43 0.04 -1.95
N CYS A 17 3.43 1.23 -1.35
CA CYS A 17 3.03 1.41 0.04
C CYS A 17 1.52 1.17 0.24
N ILE A 18 0.67 1.65 -0.68
CA ILE A 18 -0.77 1.34 -0.64
C ILE A 18 -1.01 -0.15 -0.79
N GLU A 19 -0.31 -0.83 -1.70
CA GLU A 19 -0.41 -2.29 -1.86
C GLU A 19 -0.14 -3.01 -0.52
N SER A 20 0.92 -2.62 0.18
CA SER A 20 1.22 -3.13 1.52
C SER A 20 0.12 -2.80 2.55
N LEU A 21 -0.48 -1.62 2.48
CA LEU A 21 -1.61 -1.24 3.33
C LEU A 21 -2.88 -2.06 3.04
N ILE A 22 -3.16 -2.41 1.79
CA ILE A 22 -4.26 -3.32 1.43
C ILE A 22 -4.03 -4.71 2.05
N HIS A 23 -2.78 -5.18 2.12
CA HIS A 23 -2.46 -6.42 2.81
C HIS A 23 -2.69 -6.31 4.34
N LEU A 24 -2.36 -5.17 4.97
CA LEU A 24 -2.72 -4.90 6.37
C LEU A 24 -4.25 -4.89 6.58
N CYS A 25 -5.02 -4.36 5.63
CA CYS A 25 -6.48 -4.40 5.67
C CYS A 25 -7.01 -5.84 5.57
N ALA A 26 -6.44 -6.65 4.69
CA ALA A 26 -6.88 -8.02 4.46
C ALA A 26 -6.61 -8.95 5.64
N MET A 27 -5.49 -8.77 6.34
CA MET A 27 -5.20 -9.53 7.56
C MET A 27 -6.00 -9.02 8.78
N GLY A 28 -6.63 -7.86 8.67
CA GLY A 28 -7.52 -7.30 9.69
C GLY A 28 -6.90 -6.26 10.60
N MET A 29 -5.79 -5.60 10.25
CA MET A 29 -5.16 -4.58 11.11
C MET A 29 -5.96 -3.27 11.21
N PHE A 30 -6.91 -3.05 10.30
CA PHE A 30 -7.79 -1.88 10.22
C PHE A 30 -9.26 -2.26 10.41
N ASP A 31 -9.54 -2.98 11.50
CA ASP A 31 -10.91 -3.32 11.92
C ASP A 31 -11.76 -2.06 12.11
N ASP A 32 -13.07 -2.19 11.89
CA ASP A 32 -14.09 -1.13 12.05
C ASP A 32 -13.75 0.18 11.30
N THR A 33 -13.07 0.09 10.15
CA THR A 33 -12.56 1.25 9.41
C THR A 33 -13.07 1.30 7.97
N ASP A 34 -13.58 2.46 7.56
CA ASP A 34 -13.70 2.85 6.15
C ASP A 34 -12.43 3.61 5.75
N ILE A 35 -11.72 3.10 4.75
CA ILE A 35 -10.46 3.70 4.28
C ILE A 35 -10.65 4.31 2.91
N HIS A 36 -10.43 5.61 2.80
CA HIS A 36 -10.41 6.36 1.54
C HIS A 36 -8.98 6.40 1.00
N LEU A 37 -8.69 5.58 -0.01
CA LEU A 37 -7.39 5.48 -0.66
C LEU A 37 -7.38 6.30 -1.96
N LEU A 38 -6.59 7.38 -1.99
CA LEU A 38 -6.32 8.13 -3.21
C LEU A 38 -4.94 7.75 -3.76
N ALA A 39 -4.93 7.11 -4.92
CA ALA A 39 -3.72 6.83 -5.69
C ALA A 39 -3.45 8.01 -6.63
N LEU A 40 -2.34 8.72 -6.39
CA LEU A 40 -1.92 9.87 -7.17
C LEU A 40 -0.61 9.57 -7.90
N ASP A 41 -0.65 9.56 -9.22
CA ASP A 41 0.55 9.44 -10.05
C ASP A 41 0.43 10.33 -11.29
N THR A 42 1.55 10.91 -11.70
CA THR A 42 1.68 11.62 -12.99
C THR A 42 1.65 10.66 -14.18
N ASP A 43 2.10 9.42 -13.96
CA ASP A 43 2.18 8.37 -14.98
C ASP A 43 1.02 7.38 -14.83
N LYS A 44 -0.04 7.61 -15.61
CA LYS A 44 -1.25 6.74 -15.64
C LYS A 44 -0.94 5.32 -16.09
N ASN A 45 0.12 5.14 -16.87
CA ASN A 45 0.47 3.85 -17.48
C ASN A 45 1.50 3.10 -16.64
N ASN A 46 1.86 3.61 -15.46
CA ASN A 46 2.85 3.01 -14.59
C ASN A 46 2.49 1.56 -14.22
N GLY A 47 3.45 0.64 -14.40
CA GLY A 47 3.25 -0.79 -14.11
C GLY A 47 2.90 -1.10 -12.65
N ASN A 48 3.42 -0.35 -11.68
CA ASN A 48 3.04 -0.46 -10.27
C ASN A 48 1.63 0.07 -10.01
N PHE A 49 1.17 1.10 -10.73
CA PHE A 49 -0.20 1.60 -10.65
C PHE A 49 -1.19 0.54 -11.12
N SER A 50 -0.91 -0.11 -12.26
CA SER A 50 -1.70 -1.25 -12.76
C SER A 50 -1.70 -2.44 -11.79
N ARG A 51 -0.55 -2.75 -11.15
CA ARG A 51 -0.48 -3.79 -10.10
C ARG A 51 -1.38 -3.47 -8.91
N LEU A 52 -1.34 -2.22 -8.45
CA LEU A 52 -2.17 -1.77 -7.33
C LEU A 52 -3.66 -1.93 -7.64
N LYS A 53 -4.10 -1.57 -8.85
CA LYS A 53 -5.49 -1.79 -9.29
C LYS A 53 -5.88 -3.26 -9.20
N GLU A 54 -5.03 -4.16 -9.68
CA GLU A 54 -5.26 -5.61 -9.64
C GLU A 54 -5.46 -6.12 -8.21
N VAL A 55 -4.59 -5.71 -7.26
CA VAL A 55 -4.69 -6.07 -5.84
C VAL A 55 -5.95 -5.48 -5.21
N LYS A 56 -6.26 -4.21 -5.51
CA LYS A 56 -7.43 -3.51 -5.01
C LYS A 56 -8.73 -4.13 -5.51
N ASP A 57 -8.81 -4.49 -6.79
CA ASP A 57 -9.99 -5.14 -7.36
C ASP A 57 -10.18 -6.52 -6.74
N ALA A 58 -9.11 -7.30 -6.62
CA ALA A 58 -9.16 -8.60 -5.95
C ALA A 58 -9.65 -8.48 -4.49
N TYR A 59 -9.17 -7.49 -3.74
CA TYR A 59 -9.62 -7.22 -2.37
C TYR A 59 -11.11 -6.84 -2.32
N CYS A 60 -11.50 -5.80 -3.05
CA CYS A 60 -12.87 -5.26 -3.01
C CYS A 60 -13.89 -6.31 -3.45
N ASN A 61 -13.55 -7.10 -4.47
CA ASN A 61 -14.42 -8.14 -5.00
C ASN A 61 -14.44 -9.38 -4.10
N ALA A 62 -13.34 -9.69 -3.39
CA ALA A 62 -13.34 -10.72 -2.34
C ALA A 62 -14.26 -10.33 -1.18
N LYS A 63 -14.34 -9.04 -0.84
CA LYS A 63 -15.27 -8.51 0.18
C LYS A 63 -16.74 -8.51 -0.28
N GLY A 64 -16.97 -8.33 -1.58
CA GLY A 64 -18.28 -8.49 -2.23
C GLY A 64 -18.44 -7.51 -3.40
N GLN A 65 -19.16 -7.91 -4.46
CA GLN A 65 -19.27 -7.12 -5.69
C GLN A 65 -20.02 -5.81 -5.49
N ASP A 66 -21.12 -5.83 -4.73
CA ASP A 66 -21.95 -4.65 -4.53
C ASP A 66 -21.26 -3.62 -3.60
N LYS A 67 -20.82 -2.51 -4.19
CA LYS A 67 -20.16 -1.40 -3.48
C LYS A 67 -21.03 -0.77 -2.41
N ALA A 68 -22.36 -0.76 -2.57
CA ALA A 68 -23.28 -0.17 -1.62
C ALA A 68 -23.45 -1.04 -0.36
N SER A 69 -23.35 -2.36 -0.51
CA SER A 69 -23.49 -3.33 0.59
C SER A 69 -22.20 -3.61 1.35
N ARG A 70 -21.03 -3.17 0.86
CA ARG A 70 -19.74 -3.37 1.56
C ARG A 70 -19.63 -2.49 2.82
N VAL A 71 -19.43 -3.15 3.96
CA VAL A 71 -19.28 -2.54 5.28
C VAL A 71 -17.94 -2.93 5.94
N SER A 72 -17.43 -2.10 6.85
CA SER A 72 -16.29 -2.47 7.68
C SER A 72 -16.68 -3.58 8.66
N LEU A 73 -15.76 -4.49 8.95
CA LEU A 73 -15.92 -5.58 9.91
C LEU A 73 -14.86 -5.47 11.00
N ASN A 74 -14.95 -6.32 12.01
CA ASN A 74 -13.91 -6.53 13.01
C ASN A 74 -13.57 -8.00 13.17
N ASN A 75 -12.36 -8.28 13.67
CA ASN A 75 -11.89 -9.64 13.98
C ASN A 75 -12.19 -10.63 12.85
N SER A 76 -11.91 -10.22 11.62
CA SER A 76 -12.14 -11.00 10.40
C SER A 76 -11.05 -10.68 9.38
N PHE A 77 -10.92 -11.51 8.35
CA PHE A 77 -10.17 -11.12 7.16
C PHE A 77 -10.95 -10.10 6.33
N PHE A 78 -10.23 -9.31 5.53
CA PHE A 78 -10.81 -8.28 4.66
C PHE A 78 -11.73 -7.32 5.43
N SER A 79 -11.28 -6.93 6.64
CA SER A 79 -12.15 -6.26 7.60
C SER A 79 -12.44 -4.81 7.20
N ALA A 80 -11.44 -4.07 6.73
CA ALA A 80 -11.64 -2.69 6.29
C ALA A 80 -12.51 -2.58 5.04
N ASN A 81 -13.31 -1.52 4.94
CA ASN A 81 -14.04 -1.17 3.73
C ASN A 81 -13.25 -0.15 2.92
N ILE A 82 -12.68 -0.59 1.80
CA ILE A 82 -11.83 0.25 0.97
C ILE A 82 -12.66 1.02 -0.05
N LYS A 83 -12.56 2.36 0.00
CA LYS A 83 -13.02 3.28 -1.03
C LYS A 83 -11.79 3.80 -1.78
N TYR A 84 -11.64 3.40 -3.03
CA TYR A 84 -10.46 3.73 -3.83
C TYR A 84 -10.78 4.80 -4.86
N TYR A 85 -9.82 5.69 -5.07
CA TYR A 85 -9.89 6.85 -5.94
C TYR A 85 -8.56 7.02 -6.66
N GLU A 86 -8.58 7.59 -7.85
CA GLU A 86 -7.42 7.87 -8.66
C GLU A 86 -7.34 9.35 -9.04
N PHE A 87 -6.13 9.88 -9.07
CA PHE A 87 -5.88 11.18 -9.66
C PHE A 87 -4.55 11.20 -10.42
N SER A 88 -4.61 11.72 -11.64
CA SER A 88 -3.43 11.93 -12.46
C SER A 88 -3.63 13.21 -13.27
N PRO A 89 -2.70 14.18 -13.16
CA PRO A 89 -2.68 15.34 -14.03
C PRO A 89 -2.79 14.94 -15.51
N ASN A 90 -3.48 15.76 -16.31
CA ASN A 90 -3.69 15.44 -17.73
C ASN A 90 -2.51 15.91 -18.59
N TYR A 91 -1.48 15.07 -18.68
CA TYR A 91 -0.33 15.31 -19.58
C TYR A 91 -0.44 14.59 -20.94
N GLU A 92 -1.62 14.06 -21.28
CA GLU A 92 -1.85 13.40 -22.56
C GLU A 92 -2.00 14.41 -23.71
N GLN A 93 -2.59 15.58 -23.47
CA GLN A 93 -2.73 16.61 -24.50
C GLN A 93 -1.48 17.50 -24.59
N LYS A 94 -0.96 17.92 -23.43
CA LYS A 94 0.20 18.80 -23.29
C LYS A 94 1.16 18.14 -22.31
N SER A 95 2.36 17.77 -22.77
CA SER A 95 3.28 16.90 -22.02
C SER A 95 4.55 17.59 -21.54
N THR A 96 4.73 18.88 -21.82
CA THR A 96 5.88 19.68 -21.37
C THR A 96 5.42 20.88 -20.56
N PHE A 97 6.30 21.46 -19.73
CA PHE A 97 5.98 22.69 -19.00
C PHE A 97 5.56 23.79 -19.96
N LYS A 98 6.30 23.98 -21.07
CA LYS A 98 5.95 24.97 -22.10
C LYS A 98 4.54 24.81 -22.62
N ALA A 99 4.15 23.57 -22.93
CA ALA A 99 2.84 23.30 -23.48
C ALA A 99 1.75 23.51 -22.42
N VAL A 100 1.94 22.99 -21.21
CA VAL A 100 0.95 23.05 -20.13
C VAL A 100 0.66 24.49 -19.73
N PHE A 101 1.71 25.30 -19.50
CA PHE A 101 1.58 26.70 -19.05
C PHE A 101 1.48 27.71 -20.19
N ASN A 102 1.46 27.24 -21.45
CA ASN A 102 1.53 28.12 -22.62
C ASN A 102 2.75 29.05 -22.56
N TYR A 103 3.88 28.57 -22.04
CA TYR A 103 5.05 29.37 -21.74
C TYR A 103 5.62 30.07 -22.98
N GLY A 104 5.49 29.47 -24.16
CA GLY A 104 5.91 30.12 -25.41
C GLY A 104 5.14 31.43 -25.71
N ASP A 105 3.89 31.52 -25.29
CA ASP A 105 3.12 32.77 -25.38
C ASP A 105 3.57 33.78 -24.31
N THR A 106 3.84 33.31 -23.09
CA THR A 106 4.43 34.13 -22.02
C THR A 106 5.77 34.71 -22.46
N GLN A 107 6.65 33.91 -23.08
CA GLN A 107 7.94 34.36 -23.61
C GLN A 107 7.80 35.49 -24.64
N TYR A 108 6.70 35.52 -25.40
CA TYR A 108 6.47 36.53 -26.42
C TYR A 108 5.75 37.78 -25.88
N ASN A 109 4.76 37.60 -25.00
CA ASN A 109 3.87 38.67 -24.54
C ASN A 109 4.23 39.24 -23.15
N HIS A 110 4.99 38.50 -22.35
CA HIS A 110 5.20 38.68 -20.91
C HIS A 110 6.67 38.40 -20.54
N ARG A 111 7.57 39.19 -21.14
CA ARG A 111 9.01 38.93 -21.09
C ARG A 111 9.60 39.08 -19.69
N GLU A 112 9.08 39.99 -18.88
CA GLU A 112 9.56 40.18 -17.49
C GLU A 112 9.23 38.97 -16.62
N GLU A 113 8.05 38.37 -16.83
CA GLU A 113 7.60 37.16 -16.15
C GLU A 113 8.42 35.94 -16.61
N THR A 114 8.78 35.89 -17.90
CA THR A 114 9.72 34.90 -18.44
C THR A 114 11.11 35.05 -17.84
N ASP A 115 11.67 36.27 -17.78
CA ASP A 115 13.01 36.49 -17.22
C ASP A 115 13.07 36.00 -15.76
N LEU A 116 11.97 36.14 -15.00
CA LEU A 116 11.86 35.60 -13.64
C LEU A 116 11.77 34.08 -13.59
N ALA A 117 11.03 33.45 -14.50
CA ALA A 117 10.91 31.99 -14.56
C ALA A 117 12.22 31.34 -15.05
N ASP A 118 12.93 31.96 -15.98
CA ASP A 118 14.23 31.51 -16.51
C ASP A 118 15.35 31.57 -15.45
N LEU A 119 15.17 32.34 -14.35
CA LEU A 119 16.09 32.29 -13.18
C LEU A 119 16.03 30.95 -12.43
N VAL A 120 14.89 30.25 -12.49
CA VAL A 120 14.63 29.04 -11.70
C VAL A 120 14.39 27.80 -12.56
N LEU A 121 14.09 27.94 -13.85
CA LEU A 121 13.91 26.86 -14.81
C LEU A 121 14.98 26.92 -15.89
N SER A 122 15.69 25.82 -16.12
CA SER A 122 16.59 25.69 -17.28
C SER A 122 15.81 25.24 -18.53
N ASP A 123 16.28 25.57 -19.73
CA ASP A 123 15.68 25.14 -21.01
C ASP A 123 15.29 23.65 -21.07
N ASN A 124 16.16 22.77 -20.53
CA ASN A 124 15.91 21.33 -20.53
C ASN A 124 14.72 20.93 -19.64
N VAL A 125 14.46 21.71 -18.57
CA VAL A 125 13.35 21.53 -17.63
C VAL A 125 12.03 22.01 -18.26
N GLU A 126 12.08 22.95 -19.19
CA GLU A 126 10.89 23.44 -19.87
C GLU A 126 10.30 22.42 -20.87
N ASP A 127 11.18 21.61 -21.48
CA ASP A 127 10.87 20.76 -22.63
C ASP A 127 10.77 19.26 -22.31
N PHE A 128 11.16 18.80 -21.12
CA PHE A 128 11.08 17.37 -20.81
C PHE A 128 9.64 16.87 -20.67
N ASN A 129 9.46 15.58 -20.94
CA ASN A 129 8.14 14.94 -20.93
C ASN A 129 7.68 14.60 -19.49
N LEU A 130 6.60 15.25 -19.05
CA LEU A 130 5.96 15.15 -17.75
C LEU A 130 5.16 13.86 -17.55
N ARG A 131 4.87 13.09 -18.62
CA ARG A 131 4.09 11.83 -18.53
C ARG A 131 4.78 10.74 -17.72
N HIS A 132 6.10 10.80 -17.58
CA HIS A 132 6.89 9.85 -16.77
C HIS A 132 7.34 10.49 -15.44
N GLY A 133 6.57 11.47 -14.95
CA GLY A 133 6.82 12.18 -13.69
C GLY A 133 7.84 13.31 -13.77
N TYR A 134 8.08 13.94 -12.62
CA TYR A 134 8.84 15.20 -12.53
C TYR A 134 10.36 15.04 -12.50
N ARG A 135 10.90 13.81 -12.60
CA ARG A 135 12.35 13.51 -12.78
C ARG A 135 13.32 14.34 -11.92
N ALA A 136 13.08 14.41 -10.61
CA ALA A 136 13.86 15.17 -9.62
C ALA A 136 13.77 16.71 -9.71
N GLN A 137 12.88 17.27 -10.54
CA GLN A 137 12.53 18.70 -10.54
C GLN A 137 11.43 18.96 -9.50
N THR A 138 11.81 18.95 -8.22
CA THR A 138 10.84 18.94 -7.11
C THR A 138 10.00 20.22 -7.07
N HIS A 139 10.63 21.38 -7.20
CA HIS A 139 10.00 22.70 -7.23
C HIS A 139 8.94 22.81 -8.34
N LEU A 140 9.30 22.46 -9.58
CA LEU A 140 8.38 22.44 -10.71
C LEU A 140 7.22 21.48 -10.42
N GLY A 141 7.53 20.25 -10.01
CA GLY A 141 6.50 19.25 -9.70
C GLY A 141 5.53 19.70 -8.61
N SER A 142 6.00 20.43 -7.58
CA SER A 142 5.14 20.98 -6.53
C SER A 142 4.13 21.98 -7.10
N MET A 143 4.60 22.92 -7.93
CA MET A 143 3.74 23.89 -8.61
C MET A 143 2.73 23.20 -9.52
N MET A 144 3.21 22.29 -10.39
CA MET A 144 2.39 21.58 -11.37
C MET A 144 1.28 20.76 -10.69
N MET A 145 1.63 20.01 -9.63
CA MET A 145 0.68 19.16 -8.91
C MET A 145 -0.36 20.01 -8.16
N TYR A 146 0.07 21.09 -7.51
CA TYR A 146 -0.84 22.01 -6.83
C TYR A 146 -1.90 22.56 -7.80
N HIS A 147 -1.48 23.15 -8.92
CA HIS A 147 -2.43 23.70 -9.88
C HIS A 147 -3.29 22.64 -10.56
N SER A 148 -2.77 21.43 -10.80
CA SER A 148 -3.57 20.34 -11.36
C SER A 148 -4.71 19.90 -10.44
N ILE A 149 -4.49 19.89 -9.11
CA ILE A 149 -5.52 19.58 -8.11
C ILE A 149 -6.59 20.68 -8.08
N LEU A 150 -6.19 21.94 -8.16
CA LEU A 150 -7.10 23.09 -8.19
C LEU A 150 -7.95 23.11 -9.46
N GLU A 151 -7.33 22.96 -10.63
CA GLU A 151 -8.04 22.88 -11.92
C GLU A 151 -9.06 21.73 -11.92
N ALA A 152 -8.68 20.57 -11.38
CA ALA A 152 -9.59 19.45 -11.24
C ALA A 152 -10.76 19.73 -10.29
N ALA A 153 -10.58 20.58 -9.27
CA ALA A 153 -11.64 20.99 -8.36
C ALA A 153 -12.60 22.00 -9.02
N GLU A 154 -12.07 22.95 -9.79
CA GLU A 154 -12.83 24.00 -10.50
C GLU A 154 -13.60 23.49 -11.72
N SER A 155 -13.08 22.46 -12.38
CA SER A 155 -13.69 21.85 -13.57
C SER A 155 -15.16 21.50 -13.33
N GLN A 156 -16.03 21.57 -14.33
CA GLN A 156 -17.41 21.08 -14.17
C GLN A 156 -17.52 19.55 -14.24
N ALA A 157 -16.47 18.88 -14.73
CA ALA A 157 -16.45 17.42 -14.82
C ALA A 157 -16.40 16.77 -13.41
N SER A 158 -17.07 15.62 -13.29
CA SER A 158 -16.89 14.75 -12.12
C SER A 158 -15.55 14.03 -12.22
N SER A 159 -14.88 13.83 -11.10
CA SER A 159 -13.61 13.10 -11.01
C SER A 159 -13.52 12.33 -9.70
N GLU A 160 -12.70 11.27 -9.67
CA GLU A 160 -12.49 10.51 -8.44
C GLU A 160 -11.81 11.34 -7.35
N LEU A 161 -10.94 12.30 -7.72
CA LEU A 161 -10.42 13.31 -6.81
C LEU A 161 -11.54 14.09 -6.12
N LYS A 162 -12.55 14.56 -6.87
CA LYS A 162 -13.69 15.27 -6.26
C LYS A 162 -14.51 14.37 -5.35
N LEU A 163 -14.69 13.10 -5.69
CA LEU A 163 -15.38 12.15 -4.81
C LEU A 163 -14.59 11.97 -3.49
N PHE A 164 -13.27 11.83 -3.57
CA PHE A 164 -12.40 11.77 -2.39
C PHE A 164 -12.51 13.05 -1.54
N LEU A 165 -12.37 14.22 -2.18
CA LEU A 165 -12.47 15.52 -1.52
C LEU A 165 -13.85 15.73 -0.87
N SER A 166 -14.92 15.26 -1.51
CA SER A 166 -16.28 15.34 -0.95
C SER A 166 -16.41 14.56 0.36
N GLU A 167 -15.85 13.36 0.44
CA GLU A 167 -15.85 12.58 1.67
C GLU A 167 -14.95 13.21 2.74
N LEU A 168 -13.80 13.78 2.34
CA LEU A 168 -12.91 14.49 3.26
C LEU A 168 -13.56 15.78 3.82
N ILE A 169 -14.31 16.52 3.00
CA ILE A 169 -15.10 17.69 3.41
C ILE A 169 -16.13 17.27 4.46
N LYS A 170 -16.93 16.23 4.16
CA LYS A 170 -17.92 15.70 5.11
C LYS A 170 -17.28 15.27 6.43
N ALA A 171 -16.16 14.57 6.38
CA ALA A 171 -15.44 14.16 7.58
C ALA A 171 -14.90 15.37 8.37
N SER A 172 -14.40 16.40 7.68
CA SER A 172 -13.87 17.62 8.29
C SER A 172 -14.94 18.52 8.92
N GLN A 173 -16.18 18.43 8.45
CA GLN A 173 -17.33 19.14 9.02
C GLN A 173 -17.88 18.45 10.27
N ASN A 174 -17.69 17.13 10.39
CA ASN A 174 -18.23 16.31 11.48
C ASN A 174 -17.17 15.88 12.51
N GLY A 175 -15.91 16.25 12.33
CA GLY A 175 -14.83 15.87 13.22
C GLY A 175 -13.45 16.25 12.70
N GLN A 176 -12.43 15.53 13.19
CA GLN A 176 -11.02 15.78 12.90
C GLN A 176 -10.44 14.58 12.12
N PRO A 177 -10.67 14.49 10.80
CA PRO A 177 -10.23 13.34 10.03
C PRO A 177 -8.71 13.22 10.03
N ARG A 178 -8.22 11.98 10.00
CA ARG A 178 -6.80 11.68 9.88
C ARG A 178 -6.46 11.44 8.41
N VAL A 179 -5.48 12.18 7.90
CA VAL A 179 -4.96 12.09 6.54
C VAL A 179 -3.50 11.64 6.60
N PHE A 180 -3.19 10.52 5.96
CA PHE A 180 -1.84 9.97 5.92
C PHE A 180 -1.29 9.91 4.50
N ILE A 181 -0.06 10.39 4.31
CA ILE A 181 0.57 10.50 3.00
C ILE A 181 1.72 9.49 2.90
N LEU A 182 1.69 8.68 1.85
CA LEU A 182 2.67 7.66 1.53
C LEU A 182 3.43 8.08 0.27
N GLY A 183 4.73 8.33 0.41
CA GLY A 183 5.58 8.72 -0.72
C GLY A 183 7.06 8.65 -0.37
N SER A 184 7.91 8.68 -1.39
CA SER A 184 9.35 8.81 -1.24
C SER A 184 9.81 10.26 -1.30
N VAL A 185 10.85 10.60 -0.55
CA VAL A 185 11.54 11.91 -0.62
C VAL A 185 12.69 11.96 -1.63
N PHE A 186 13.04 10.82 -2.24
CA PHE A 186 14.07 10.75 -3.29
C PHE A 186 13.52 10.78 -4.72
N GLY A 187 12.27 10.36 -4.92
CA GLY A 187 11.60 10.34 -6.22
C GLY A 187 10.98 11.70 -6.57
N GLY A 188 10.87 12.02 -7.86
CA GLY A 188 10.35 13.30 -8.33
C GLY A 188 8.92 13.60 -7.85
N THR A 189 7.96 12.72 -8.16
CA THR A 189 6.54 12.95 -7.83
C THR A 189 6.26 12.98 -6.32
N GLY A 190 6.86 12.06 -5.57
CA GLY A 190 6.72 11.99 -4.11
C GLY A 190 7.26 13.25 -3.42
N ALA A 191 8.52 13.58 -3.67
CA ALA A 191 9.20 14.71 -3.04
C ALA A 191 8.57 16.07 -3.41
N SER A 192 8.02 16.19 -4.63
CA SER A 192 7.24 17.36 -5.03
C SER A 192 5.91 17.50 -4.29
N SER A 193 5.23 16.39 -4.02
CA SER A 193 3.82 16.45 -3.63
C SER A 193 3.63 16.49 -2.12
N ILE A 194 4.47 15.80 -1.34
CA ILE A 194 4.39 15.78 0.14
C ILE A 194 4.22 17.20 0.71
N PRO A 195 5.09 18.20 0.45
CA PRO A 195 4.97 19.50 1.10
C PRO A 195 3.69 20.28 0.72
N ILE A 196 3.12 20.04 -0.46
CA ILE A 196 2.00 20.85 -1.00
C ILE A 196 0.63 20.21 -0.85
N ILE A 197 0.54 18.89 -0.64
CA ILE A 197 -0.73 18.16 -0.69
C ILE A 197 -1.75 18.70 0.31
N PRO A 198 -1.41 18.91 1.61
CA PRO A 198 -2.39 19.43 2.56
C PRO A 198 -2.95 20.80 2.17
N GLN A 199 -2.12 21.68 1.62
CA GLN A 199 -2.52 22.99 1.11
C GLN A 199 -3.42 22.86 -0.12
N ALA A 200 -2.99 22.04 -1.10
CA ALA A 200 -3.72 21.81 -2.34
C ALA A 200 -5.12 21.23 -2.10
N ILE A 201 -5.22 20.17 -1.27
CA ILE A 201 -6.53 19.55 -0.97
C ILE A 201 -7.41 20.47 -0.14
N SER A 202 -6.83 21.28 0.76
CA SER A 202 -7.61 22.25 1.53
C SER A 202 -8.16 23.35 0.64
N LYS A 203 -7.36 23.86 -0.32
CA LYS A 203 -7.82 24.88 -1.26
C LYS A 203 -8.86 24.31 -2.23
N ALA A 204 -8.64 23.10 -2.75
CA ALA A 204 -9.62 22.41 -3.57
C ALA A 204 -10.94 22.16 -2.82
N ALA A 205 -10.87 21.78 -1.54
CA ALA A 205 -12.05 21.62 -0.70
C ALA A 205 -12.79 22.95 -0.46
N GLU A 206 -12.07 24.05 -0.27
CA GLU A 206 -12.63 25.39 -0.17
C GLU A 206 -13.38 25.77 -1.45
N ILE A 207 -12.78 25.55 -2.63
CA ILE A 207 -13.40 25.78 -3.94
C ILE A 207 -14.70 24.96 -4.07
N MET A 208 -14.64 23.66 -3.80
CA MET A 208 -15.79 22.76 -3.94
C MET A 208 -16.92 23.03 -2.95
N SER A 209 -16.62 23.68 -1.82
CA SER A 209 -17.59 23.97 -0.75
C SER A 209 -18.02 25.44 -0.70
N ASN A 210 -17.63 26.25 -1.68
CA ASN A 210 -17.84 27.71 -1.68
C ASN A 210 -17.35 28.38 -0.37
N GLY A 211 -16.19 27.95 0.13
CA GLY A 211 -15.57 28.48 1.35
C GLY A 211 -16.04 27.85 2.67
N ALA A 212 -16.99 26.90 2.64
CA ALA A 212 -17.54 26.32 3.87
C ALA A 212 -16.61 25.30 4.56
N ALA A 213 -15.65 24.71 3.85
CA ALA A 213 -14.74 23.70 4.39
C ALA A 213 -13.30 24.23 4.51
N ASN A 214 -12.67 23.99 5.67
CA ASN A 214 -11.24 24.22 5.88
C ASN A 214 -10.59 22.93 6.39
N VAL A 215 -10.14 22.10 5.46
CA VAL A 215 -9.55 20.79 5.75
C VAL A 215 -8.25 20.95 6.54
N LEU A 216 -7.41 21.92 6.20
CA LEU A 216 -6.14 22.15 6.91
C LEU A 216 -6.37 22.42 8.40
N LYS A 217 -7.42 23.18 8.74
CA LYS A 217 -7.79 23.46 10.13
C LYS A 217 -8.38 22.26 10.86
N SER A 218 -9.23 21.46 10.21
CA SER A 218 -9.92 20.33 10.86
C SER A 218 -9.09 19.04 10.93
N ALA A 219 -8.36 18.69 9.87
CA ALA A 219 -7.73 17.38 9.72
C ALA A 219 -6.33 17.27 10.36
N TYR A 220 -5.93 16.07 10.76
CA TYR A 220 -4.56 15.77 11.17
C TYR A 220 -3.76 15.19 10.00
N PHE A 221 -2.52 15.65 9.82
CA PHE A 221 -1.66 15.20 8.73
C PHE A 221 -0.44 14.45 9.25
N GLY A 222 -0.21 13.26 8.70
CA GLY A 222 1.01 12.50 8.87
C GLY A 222 1.58 12.07 7.51
N SER A 223 2.89 11.84 7.44
CA SER A 223 3.52 11.32 6.23
C SER A 223 4.68 10.40 6.54
N THR A 224 4.93 9.44 5.66
CA THR A 224 6.24 8.79 5.59
C THR A 224 7.22 9.69 4.85
N LEU A 225 8.46 9.73 5.34
CA LEU A 225 9.62 10.31 4.67
C LEU A 225 10.53 9.16 4.28
N LEU A 226 10.16 8.45 3.21
CA LEU A 226 10.89 7.27 2.76
C LEU A 226 12.09 7.68 1.91
N THR A 227 13.29 7.49 2.47
CA THR A 227 14.56 7.77 1.79
C THR A 227 14.87 6.70 0.76
N ALA A 228 15.88 6.95 -0.06
CA ALA A 228 16.33 6.00 -1.08
C ALA A 228 16.57 4.60 -0.49
N TYR A 229 16.03 3.56 -1.13
CA TYR A 229 16.17 2.17 -0.71
C TYR A 229 16.41 1.19 -1.87
N PHE A 230 16.43 1.68 -3.11
CA PHE A 230 16.60 0.86 -4.29
C PHE A 230 17.41 1.61 -5.36
N SER A 231 18.03 0.84 -6.24
CA SER A 231 18.68 1.34 -7.45
C SER A 231 18.08 0.67 -8.68
N PHE A 232 18.42 1.20 -9.85
CA PHE A 232 18.07 0.64 -11.14
C PHE A 232 19.21 0.92 -12.12
N ARG A 233 19.17 0.25 -13.26
CA ARG A 233 20.19 0.38 -14.32
C ARG A 233 20.46 1.84 -14.66
N ALA A 234 21.72 2.23 -14.63
CA ALA A 234 22.13 3.57 -15.04
C ALA A 234 21.90 3.76 -16.55
N PRO A 235 21.46 4.96 -16.98
CA PRO A 235 21.29 5.26 -18.39
C PRO A 235 22.62 5.19 -19.14
N SER A 236 22.57 4.62 -20.34
CA SER A 236 23.66 4.63 -21.31
C SER A 236 23.88 6.03 -21.88
N GLY A 237 25.05 6.28 -22.49
CA GLY A 237 25.34 7.57 -23.13
C GLY A 237 24.30 7.97 -24.17
N GLY A 238 23.87 7.02 -25.01
CA GLY A 238 22.80 7.27 -26.00
C GLY A 238 21.43 7.57 -25.38
N GLU A 239 21.11 7.02 -24.20
CA GLU A 239 19.88 7.37 -23.49
C GLU A 239 19.95 8.80 -22.92
N LEU A 240 21.10 9.21 -22.38
CA LEU A 240 21.33 10.57 -21.89
C LEU A 240 21.26 11.62 -23.00
N ASP A 241 21.79 11.31 -24.18
CA ASP A 241 21.74 12.20 -25.35
C ASP A 241 20.30 12.38 -25.85
N ASN A 242 19.49 11.33 -25.81
CA ASN A 242 18.09 11.34 -26.27
C ASN A 242 17.13 11.94 -25.24
N GLN A 243 17.36 11.68 -23.94
CA GLN A 243 16.54 12.16 -22.85
C GLN A 243 17.39 13.04 -21.94
N LYS A 244 17.45 14.33 -22.27
CA LYS A 244 18.27 15.34 -21.60
C LYS A 244 18.15 15.37 -20.07
N ILE A 245 16.99 14.96 -19.52
CA ILE A 245 16.77 14.76 -18.09
C ILE A 245 16.31 13.33 -17.84
N ILE A 246 17.20 12.51 -17.26
CA ILE A 246 16.88 11.18 -16.73
C ILE A 246 17.19 11.16 -15.23
N ALA A 247 16.29 10.59 -14.44
CA ALA A 247 16.56 10.34 -13.03
C ALA A 247 17.60 9.24 -12.89
N THR A 248 18.61 9.46 -12.05
CA THR A 248 19.68 8.49 -11.77
C THR A 248 19.72 8.16 -10.29
N SER A 249 19.90 6.88 -9.95
CA SER A 249 19.80 6.40 -8.57
C SER A 249 20.96 6.84 -7.67
N ASP A 250 22.11 7.21 -8.24
CA ASP A 250 23.26 7.79 -7.55
C ASP A 250 22.94 9.15 -6.88
N LYS A 251 21.98 9.90 -7.41
CA LYS A 251 21.56 11.19 -6.84
C LYS A 251 20.50 11.06 -5.74
N PHE A 252 19.93 9.87 -5.54
CA PHE A 252 18.78 9.69 -4.64
C PHE A 252 19.09 10.00 -3.18
N ALA A 253 20.30 9.70 -2.70
CA ALA A 253 20.71 10.02 -1.34
C ALA A 253 20.77 11.54 -1.12
N LEU A 254 21.41 12.27 -2.05
CA LEU A 254 21.50 13.73 -2.00
C LEU A 254 20.10 14.39 -2.10
N ASN A 255 19.26 13.91 -3.03
CA ASN A 255 17.89 14.40 -3.17
C ASN A 255 17.07 14.20 -1.89
N SER A 256 17.22 13.04 -1.25
CA SER A 256 16.57 12.77 0.04
C SER A 256 17.00 13.79 1.10
N GLN A 257 18.31 14.05 1.20
CA GLN A 257 18.86 14.99 2.18
C GLN A 257 18.32 16.40 1.97
N VAL A 258 18.37 16.91 0.73
CA VAL A 258 17.87 18.25 0.39
C VAL A 258 16.36 18.37 0.67
N ALA A 259 15.57 17.37 0.30
CA ALA A 259 14.13 17.37 0.57
C ALA A 259 13.83 17.40 2.07
N MET A 260 14.54 16.60 2.87
CA MET A 260 14.37 16.57 4.32
C MET A 260 14.78 17.89 4.99
N MET A 261 15.88 18.51 4.54
CA MET A 261 16.28 19.84 5.02
C MET A 261 15.20 20.89 4.74
N PHE A 262 14.63 20.88 3.53
CA PHE A 262 13.53 21.78 3.19
C PHE A 262 12.28 21.52 4.05
N TYR A 263 11.91 20.27 4.28
CA TYR A 263 10.74 19.94 5.10
C TYR A 263 10.92 20.31 6.56
N ASP A 264 12.15 20.24 7.08
CA ASP A 264 12.43 20.74 8.42
C ASP A 264 12.44 22.27 8.43
N ASP A 265 13.12 22.96 7.53
CA ASP A 265 13.25 24.42 7.62
C ASP A 265 11.97 25.19 7.24
N ASP A 266 11.07 24.60 6.44
CA ASP A 266 9.86 25.28 5.97
C ASP A 266 8.76 25.39 7.04
N ALA A 267 8.37 26.63 7.36
CA ALA A 267 7.35 26.92 8.37
C ALA A 267 5.95 26.40 8.00
N THR A 268 5.63 26.30 6.70
CA THR A 268 4.34 25.77 6.23
C THR A 268 4.28 24.27 6.47
N VAL A 269 5.36 23.54 6.17
CA VAL A 269 5.46 22.10 6.43
C VAL A 269 5.37 21.81 7.93
N LYS A 270 6.17 22.49 8.76
CA LYS A 270 6.16 22.34 10.23
C LYS A 270 4.79 22.62 10.87
N SER A 271 4.08 23.64 10.37
CA SER A 271 2.74 24.00 10.90
C SER A 271 1.62 23.07 10.42
N THR A 272 1.84 22.32 9.34
CA THR A 272 0.84 21.46 8.70
C THR A 272 0.87 20.04 9.26
N TYR A 273 2.05 19.43 9.36
CA TYR A 273 2.21 18.03 9.74
C TYR A 273 2.36 17.84 11.25
N GLN A 274 1.63 16.88 11.81
CA GLN A 274 1.75 16.53 13.23
C GLN A 274 2.78 15.43 13.46
N LYS A 275 3.00 14.56 12.47
CA LYS A 275 3.90 13.40 12.63
C LYS A 275 4.56 13.01 11.29
N PHE A 276 5.88 12.93 11.28
CA PHE A 276 6.66 12.35 10.20
C PHE A 276 7.28 11.03 10.62
N TYR A 277 7.32 10.07 9.69
CA TYR A 277 7.96 8.77 9.90
C TYR A 277 9.15 8.66 8.96
N MET A 278 10.34 8.91 9.47
CA MET A 278 11.59 8.82 8.73
C MET A 278 12.04 7.36 8.67
N MET A 279 12.24 6.86 7.46
CA MET A 279 12.59 5.48 7.22
C MET A 279 13.51 5.34 6.02
N GLY A 280 14.49 4.45 6.15
CA GLY A 280 15.48 4.16 5.14
C GLY A 280 16.09 2.79 5.33
N THR A 281 16.86 2.35 4.35
CA THR A 281 17.66 1.12 4.41
C THR A 281 19.14 1.48 4.54
N SER A 282 19.95 0.54 5.02
CA SER A 282 21.41 0.72 5.11
C SER A 282 22.11 0.68 3.75
N SER A 283 21.45 0.23 2.68
CA SER A 283 22.02 0.17 1.34
C SER A 283 20.97 0.35 0.23
N LEU A 284 21.44 0.67 -0.98
CA LEU A 284 20.64 0.81 -2.21
C LEU A 284 20.78 -0.40 -3.14
N ASN A 285 21.24 -1.54 -2.62
CA ASN A 285 21.57 -2.73 -3.40
C ASN A 285 20.34 -3.49 -3.91
N TRP A 286 19.14 -3.08 -3.52
CA TRP A 286 17.91 -3.65 -4.04
C TRP A 286 17.67 -3.19 -5.48
N ASP A 287 17.70 -4.14 -6.41
CA ASP A 287 17.18 -3.98 -7.76
C ASP A 287 15.74 -4.55 -7.82
N PRO A 288 14.71 -3.69 -7.91
CA PRO A 288 13.33 -4.14 -7.94
C PRO A 288 12.95 -4.79 -9.28
N MET A 289 13.80 -4.73 -10.30
CA MET A 289 13.59 -5.32 -11.62
C MET A 289 14.51 -6.50 -11.90
N GLN A 290 15.25 -6.99 -10.89
CA GLN A 290 16.22 -8.08 -11.01
C GLN A 290 15.69 -9.29 -11.79
N ARG A 291 14.42 -9.69 -11.59
CA ARG A 291 13.80 -10.85 -12.26
C ARG A 291 13.57 -10.64 -13.76
N LYS A 292 13.68 -9.42 -14.26
CA LYS A 292 13.56 -9.04 -15.67
C LYS A 292 14.89 -8.59 -16.28
N ALA A 293 16.00 -8.69 -15.56
CA ALA A 293 17.31 -8.21 -16.00
C ALA A 293 17.75 -8.80 -17.36
N ASP A 294 17.40 -10.06 -17.63
CA ASP A 294 17.75 -10.72 -18.90
C ASP A 294 16.87 -10.27 -20.09
N THR A 295 15.75 -9.60 -19.83
CA THR A 295 14.75 -9.22 -20.84
C THR A 295 14.67 -7.73 -21.09
N ILE A 296 15.22 -6.90 -20.20
CA ILE A 296 15.14 -5.45 -20.26
C ILE A 296 16.57 -4.88 -20.27
N SER A 297 16.98 -4.32 -21.40
CA SER A 297 18.27 -3.65 -21.55
C SER A 297 18.23 -2.14 -21.34
N GLU A 298 17.03 -1.56 -21.30
CA GLU A 298 16.81 -0.11 -21.19
C GLU A 298 16.64 0.34 -19.74
N THR A 299 16.88 1.63 -19.51
CA THR A 299 16.67 2.27 -18.21
C THR A 299 15.20 2.65 -18.03
N ILE A 300 14.47 1.84 -17.27
CA ILE A 300 13.02 2.02 -17.06
C ILE A 300 12.73 3.01 -15.92
N THR A 301 12.35 4.23 -16.30
CA THR A 301 12.01 5.30 -15.35
C THR A 301 10.51 5.63 -15.28
N GLY A 302 9.69 5.02 -16.15
CA GLY A 302 8.23 5.16 -16.21
C GLY A 302 7.59 4.18 -17.18
N GLY A 303 6.27 4.25 -17.31
CA GLY A 303 5.43 3.45 -18.20
C GLY A 303 5.11 2.05 -17.67
N GLU A 304 4.47 1.25 -18.53
CA GLU A 304 3.91 -0.07 -18.17
C GLU A 304 4.99 -1.06 -17.67
N GLN A 305 6.21 -0.92 -18.19
CA GLN A 305 7.32 -1.79 -17.79
C GLN A 305 7.86 -1.48 -16.39
N GLN A 306 7.59 -0.28 -15.85
CA GLN A 306 7.95 0.09 -14.48
C GLN A 306 7.02 -0.60 -13.48
N LYS A 307 7.17 -1.91 -13.34
CA LYS A 307 6.45 -2.78 -12.40
C LYS A 307 7.43 -3.34 -11.37
N ASN A 308 7.97 -2.45 -10.55
CA ASN A 308 9.01 -2.75 -9.55
C ASN A 308 8.51 -3.74 -8.51
N ASP A 309 9.29 -4.78 -8.20
CA ASP A 309 9.01 -5.69 -7.09
C ASP A 309 9.02 -4.94 -5.74
N SER A 310 8.19 -5.41 -4.82
CA SER A 310 7.96 -4.78 -3.52
C SER A 310 9.12 -4.98 -2.56
N HIS A 311 9.31 -4.02 -1.65
CA HIS A 311 10.36 -4.04 -0.63
C HIS A 311 9.75 -4.02 0.78
N TYR A 312 10.38 -4.66 1.77
CA TYR A 312 9.84 -4.76 3.14
C TYR A 312 9.62 -3.38 3.79
N ILE A 313 10.39 -2.38 3.40
CA ILE A 313 10.24 -1.01 3.89
C ILE A 313 8.88 -0.38 3.50
N GLU A 314 8.23 -0.88 2.44
CA GLU A 314 6.89 -0.45 2.04
C GLU A 314 5.82 -1.02 2.98
N LEU A 315 6.05 -2.21 3.55
CA LEU A 315 5.27 -2.73 4.68
C LEU A 315 5.49 -1.89 5.94
N LEU A 316 6.73 -1.48 6.21
CA LEU A 316 7.02 -0.58 7.33
C LEU A 316 6.32 0.78 7.17
N ALA A 317 6.28 1.32 5.94
CA ALA A 317 5.52 2.51 5.60
C ALA A 317 4.00 2.35 5.83
N ALA A 318 3.43 1.22 5.45
CA ALA A 318 2.03 0.90 5.74
C ALA A 318 1.78 0.74 7.26
N CYS A 319 2.72 0.20 8.02
CA CYS A 319 2.64 0.13 9.48
C CYS A 319 2.78 1.51 10.14
N ALA A 320 3.51 2.46 9.55
CA ALA A 320 3.51 3.85 10.01
C ALA A 320 2.14 4.53 9.82
N ALA A 321 1.41 4.21 8.75
CA ALA A 321 0.03 4.65 8.58
C ALA A 321 -0.88 4.06 9.67
N LEU A 322 -0.65 2.80 10.04
CA LEU A 322 -1.35 2.13 11.13
C LEU A 322 -1.02 2.75 12.50
N ASP A 323 0.23 3.13 12.76
CA ASP A 323 0.63 3.86 13.97
C ASP A 323 -0.09 5.21 14.05
N PHE A 324 -0.04 6.01 12.97
CA PHE A 324 -0.73 7.30 12.90
C PHE A 324 -2.25 7.19 13.08
N TYR A 325 -2.85 6.15 12.50
CA TYR A 325 -4.26 5.83 12.67
C TYR A 325 -4.63 5.54 14.14
N ASN A 326 -3.68 5.09 14.96
CA ASN A 326 -3.88 4.77 16.38
C ASN A 326 -3.21 5.77 17.34
N SER A 327 -2.53 6.82 16.84
CA SER A 327 -1.99 7.90 17.69
C SER A 327 -3.06 8.50 18.59
N ASP A 328 -2.65 8.92 19.79
CA ASP A 328 -3.52 9.69 20.68
C ASP A 328 -3.92 11.00 19.99
N GLU A 329 -5.22 11.28 19.97
CA GLU A 329 -5.76 12.50 19.40
C GLU A 329 -5.31 13.74 20.17
N ASN A 330 -5.10 13.63 21.49
CA ASN A 330 -4.61 14.74 22.31
C ASN A 330 -3.18 15.13 21.90
N GLU A 331 -2.32 14.16 21.61
CA GLU A 331 -0.95 14.39 21.11
C GLU A 331 -0.99 15.10 19.76
N LEU A 332 -1.81 14.61 18.82
CA LEU A 332 -1.98 15.24 17.50
C LEU A 332 -2.53 16.67 17.62
N GLN A 333 -3.52 16.90 18.48
CA GLN A 333 -4.11 18.21 18.74
C GLN A 333 -3.09 19.17 19.34
N GLN A 334 -2.29 18.71 20.30
CA GLN A 334 -1.24 19.51 20.92
C GLN A 334 -0.17 19.91 19.89
N ASN A 335 0.33 18.94 19.11
CA ASN A 335 1.30 19.20 18.04
C ASN A 335 0.77 20.22 17.04
N LYS A 336 -0.50 20.10 16.64
CA LYS A 336 -1.15 21.05 15.74
C LYS A 336 -1.22 22.46 16.32
N ASN A 337 -1.61 22.61 17.58
CA ASN A 337 -1.71 23.91 18.25
C ASN A 337 -0.34 24.58 18.45
N LEU A 338 0.71 23.79 18.61
CA LEU A 338 2.08 24.27 18.79
C LEU A 338 2.85 24.44 17.48
N HIS A 339 2.25 24.14 16.33
CA HIS A 339 2.94 24.07 15.03
C HIS A 339 4.21 23.21 15.09
N LYS A 340 4.09 22.06 15.77
CA LYS A 340 5.17 21.11 16.01
C LYS A 340 4.91 19.84 15.22
N THR A 341 5.97 19.29 14.63
CA THR A 341 5.97 17.99 13.98
C THR A 341 6.86 17.03 14.74
N ASP A 342 6.33 15.87 15.12
CA ASP A 342 7.12 14.80 15.72
C ASP A 342 7.76 13.93 14.63
N TYR A 343 9.07 13.73 14.73
CA TYR A 343 9.81 12.83 13.85
C TYR A 343 10.00 11.49 14.53
N GLN A 344 9.35 10.46 13.99
CA GLN A 344 9.51 9.08 14.40
C GLN A 344 10.51 8.38 13.50
N TYR A 345 11.37 7.57 14.11
CA TYR A 345 12.25 6.64 13.43
C TYR A 345 12.30 5.35 14.23
N ARG A 346 12.68 4.26 13.56
CA ARG A 346 12.99 3.00 14.23
C ARG A 346 14.23 2.39 13.61
N ALA A 347 15.20 2.07 14.45
CA ALA A 347 16.37 1.31 14.05
C ALA A 347 16.08 -0.18 14.21
N VAL A 348 16.47 -0.98 13.22
CA VAL A 348 16.51 -2.43 13.33
C VAL A 348 17.73 -2.80 14.19
N ASN A 349 17.62 -3.89 14.94
CA ASN A 349 18.73 -4.41 15.72
C ASN A 349 19.99 -4.71 14.85
N GLU A 350 21.15 -4.83 15.49
CA GLU A 350 22.44 -5.09 14.80
C GLU A 350 22.46 -6.40 13.99
N SER A 351 21.61 -7.36 14.34
CA SER A 351 21.52 -8.63 13.59
C SER A 351 20.93 -8.45 12.19
N GLY A 352 20.28 -7.31 11.91
CA GLY A 352 19.55 -7.07 10.67
C GLY A 352 18.30 -7.93 10.50
N LYS A 353 18.00 -8.79 11.49
CA LYS A 353 16.84 -9.67 11.51
C LYS A 353 15.62 -8.88 11.96
N LEU A 354 14.63 -8.82 11.08
CA LEU A 354 13.35 -8.15 11.33
C LEU A 354 12.42 -9.06 12.12
N ASP A 355 11.76 -8.53 13.15
CA ASP A 355 10.72 -9.17 13.96
C ASP A 355 9.41 -8.36 13.92
N PHE A 356 8.31 -8.94 14.39
CA PHE A 356 6.99 -8.33 14.32
C PHE A 356 6.93 -6.98 15.06
N GLU A 357 7.66 -6.86 16.18
CA GLU A 357 7.75 -5.61 16.94
C GLU A 357 8.44 -4.48 16.17
N ASP A 358 9.31 -4.79 15.21
CA ASP A 358 9.96 -3.77 14.38
C ASP A 358 8.96 -3.04 13.48
N PHE A 359 7.84 -3.68 13.14
CA PHE A 359 6.82 -3.07 12.28
C PHE A 359 5.74 -2.34 13.08
N VAL A 360 5.23 -2.95 14.15
CA VAL A 360 4.03 -2.45 14.85
C VAL A 360 4.26 -2.10 16.33
N GLY A 361 5.51 -2.18 16.80
CA GLY A 361 5.84 -2.00 18.21
C GLY A 361 5.44 -3.20 19.06
N LYS A 362 5.91 -3.22 20.31
CA LYS A 362 5.74 -4.36 21.23
C LYS A 362 4.28 -4.66 21.56
N GLU A 363 3.47 -3.62 21.72
CA GLU A 363 2.06 -3.74 22.13
C GLU A 363 1.22 -4.52 21.11
N ARG A 364 1.50 -4.33 19.82
CA ARG A 364 0.73 -4.94 18.73
C ARG A 364 1.44 -6.11 18.05
N ALA A 365 2.68 -6.43 18.45
CA ALA A 365 3.48 -7.47 17.79
C ALA A 365 2.77 -8.84 17.77
N LYS A 366 2.10 -9.23 18.87
CA LYS A 366 1.32 -10.47 18.93
C LYS A 366 0.09 -10.44 18.04
N GLU A 367 -0.62 -9.31 18.01
CA GLU A 367 -1.79 -9.11 17.13
C GLU A 367 -1.37 -9.24 15.67
N PHE A 368 -0.28 -8.57 15.29
CA PHE A 368 0.25 -8.57 13.93
C PHE A 368 0.75 -9.96 13.52
N ALA A 369 1.51 -10.65 14.39
CA ALA A 369 1.93 -12.02 14.14
C ALA A 369 0.74 -12.96 13.90
N ARG A 370 -0.27 -12.91 14.78
CA ARG A 370 -1.52 -13.66 14.65
C ARG A 370 -2.22 -13.39 13.32
N LYS A 371 -2.57 -12.12 13.06
CA LYS A 371 -3.35 -11.72 11.88
C LYS A 371 -2.62 -12.04 10.57
N PHE A 372 -1.32 -11.74 10.50
CA PHE A 372 -0.52 -11.97 9.31
C PHE A 372 -0.30 -13.47 9.06
N GLY A 373 0.11 -14.25 10.06
CA GLY A 373 0.32 -15.69 9.89
C GLY A 373 -0.98 -16.46 9.60
N MET A 374 -2.11 -16.05 10.17
CA MET A 374 -3.42 -16.63 9.81
C MET A 374 -3.81 -16.29 8.37
N LEU A 375 -3.49 -15.11 7.84
CA LEU A 375 -3.74 -14.78 6.42
C LEU A 375 -2.90 -15.68 5.50
N ILE A 376 -1.67 -16.00 5.89
CA ILE A 376 -0.83 -16.97 5.17
C ILE A 376 -1.48 -18.36 5.19
N ALA A 377 -1.90 -18.85 6.35
CA ALA A 377 -2.60 -20.13 6.46
C ALA A 377 -3.89 -20.16 5.62
N PHE A 378 -4.67 -19.07 5.62
CA PHE A 378 -5.86 -18.95 4.81
C PHE A 378 -5.53 -19.01 3.30
N SER A 379 -4.45 -18.36 2.87
CA SER A 379 -3.99 -18.45 1.48
C SER A 379 -3.69 -19.90 1.05
N LEU A 380 -3.11 -20.70 1.95
CA LEU A 380 -2.78 -22.11 1.73
C LEU A 380 -4.03 -22.99 1.70
N PHE A 381 -5.03 -22.74 2.55
CA PHE A 381 -6.30 -23.45 2.48
C PHE A 381 -7.14 -23.05 1.24
N CYS A 382 -7.05 -21.80 0.80
CA CYS A 382 -7.82 -21.31 -0.34
C CYS A 382 -7.22 -21.70 -1.69
N ASN A 383 -5.89 -21.61 -1.86
CA ASN A 383 -5.20 -21.87 -3.13
C ASN A 383 -4.39 -23.18 -3.13
N GLY A 384 -4.41 -23.96 -2.05
CA GLY A 384 -3.75 -25.25 -1.91
C GLY A 384 -4.57 -26.41 -2.49
N GLU A 385 -4.15 -27.64 -2.17
CA GLU A 385 -4.79 -28.87 -2.67
C GLU A 385 -6.25 -29.02 -2.24
N ASP A 386 -6.58 -28.55 -1.03
CA ASP A 386 -7.94 -28.66 -0.48
C ASP A 386 -8.93 -27.71 -1.16
N ASP A 387 -8.43 -26.60 -1.74
CA ASP A 387 -9.22 -25.54 -2.38
C ASP A 387 -10.50 -25.21 -1.59
N PHE A 388 -10.35 -25.01 -0.27
CA PHE A 388 -11.44 -25.15 0.70
C PHE A 388 -12.62 -24.22 0.42
N VAL A 389 -12.35 -22.99 0.01
CA VAL A 389 -13.37 -21.98 -0.30
C VAL A 389 -14.22 -22.41 -1.50
N GLU A 390 -13.59 -22.87 -2.58
CA GLU A 390 -14.32 -23.35 -3.74
C GLU A 390 -15.00 -24.68 -3.47
N SER A 391 -14.35 -25.56 -2.71
CA SER A 391 -14.90 -26.86 -2.32
C SER A 391 -16.18 -26.70 -1.48
N THR A 392 -16.22 -25.77 -0.54
CA THR A 392 -17.44 -25.45 0.24
C THR A 392 -18.52 -24.80 -0.63
N ARG A 393 -18.16 -23.81 -1.44
CA ARG A 393 -19.08 -23.14 -2.39
C ARG A 393 -19.70 -24.11 -3.39
N ALA A 394 -18.93 -25.05 -3.92
CA ALA A 394 -19.40 -26.01 -4.92
C ALA A 394 -20.10 -27.24 -4.30
N GLY A 395 -20.28 -27.28 -2.98
CA GLY A 395 -20.93 -28.40 -2.27
C GLY A 395 -20.05 -29.66 -2.13
N GLY A 396 -18.74 -29.55 -2.37
CA GLY A 396 -17.77 -30.64 -2.18
C GLY A 396 -17.57 -31.05 -0.71
N GLN A 397 -17.83 -30.14 0.24
CA GLN A 397 -17.79 -30.42 1.67
C GLN A 397 -19.20 -30.76 2.18
N LYS A 398 -19.57 -32.06 2.18
CA LYS A 398 -20.94 -32.52 2.49
C LYS A 398 -21.48 -32.06 3.85
N GLU A 399 -20.60 -31.90 4.84
CA GLU A 399 -20.96 -31.48 6.19
C GLU A 399 -21.12 -29.96 6.32
N ILE A 400 -20.71 -29.18 5.30
CA ILE A 400 -20.71 -27.71 5.25
C ILE A 400 -21.48 -27.28 4.00
N GLN A 401 -22.76 -26.95 4.15
CA GLN A 401 -23.66 -26.64 3.03
C GLN A 401 -24.11 -25.17 3.02
N GLU A 402 -23.78 -24.41 4.07
CA GLU A 402 -24.27 -23.04 4.32
C GLU A 402 -23.73 -22.00 3.33
N PHE A 403 -22.68 -22.36 2.57
CA PHE A 403 -21.94 -21.48 1.67
C PHE A 403 -22.13 -21.84 0.18
N ILE A 404 -23.02 -22.78 -0.16
CA ILE A 404 -23.26 -23.18 -1.56
C ILE A 404 -23.71 -22.00 -2.43
N GLU A 405 -24.45 -21.07 -1.83
CA GLU A 405 -24.95 -19.86 -2.48
C GLU A 405 -23.92 -18.70 -2.50
N MET A 406 -22.69 -18.93 -2.05
CA MET A 406 -21.63 -17.91 -2.16
C MET A 406 -21.33 -17.63 -3.63
N ASP A 407 -21.21 -16.34 -3.96
CA ASP A 407 -20.93 -15.87 -5.32
C ASP A 407 -19.57 -16.41 -5.81
N ILE A 408 -19.58 -17.06 -6.98
CA ILE A 408 -18.39 -17.59 -7.64
C ILE A 408 -17.36 -16.49 -7.94
N THR A 409 -17.81 -15.27 -8.22
CA THR A 409 -16.95 -14.11 -8.50
C THR A 409 -16.18 -13.71 -7.25
N GLN A 410 -16.83 -13.82 -6.07
CA GLN A 410 -16.20 -13.55 -4.79
C GLN A 410 -15.11 -14.59 -4.48
N ALA A 411 -15.41 -15.88 -4.64
CA ALA A 411 -14.42 -16.95 -4.47
C ALA A 411 -13.23 -16.82 -5.46
N THR A 412 -13.52 -16.50 -6.73
CA THR A 412 -12.48 -16.29 -7.75
C THR A 412 -11.59 -15.09 -7.43
N SER A 413 -12.19 -14.01 -6.93
CA SER A 413 -11.46 -12.79 -6.54
C SER A 413 -10.56 -13.03 -5.33
N LEU A 414 -11.03 -13.82 -4.36
CA LEU A 414 -10.21 -14.25 -3.22
C LEU A 414 -9.00 -15.09 -3.67
N LYS A 415 -9.20 -16.04 -4.60
CA LYS A 415 -8.09 -16.81 -5.18
C LYS A 415 -7.08 -15.90 -5.87
N ASN A 416 -7.56 -14.92 -6.64
CA ASN A 416 -6.72 -13.92 -7.30
C ASN A 416 -5.96 -13.05 -6.29
N TYR A 417 -6.61 -12.62 -5.21
CA TYR A 417 -5.96 -11.91 -4.12
C TYR A 417 -4.80 -12.72 -3.54
N PHE A 418 -5.02 -14.00 -3.22
CA PHE A 418 -3.97 -14.85 -2.66
C PHE A 418 -2.84 -15.19 -3.63
N ARG A 419 -3.10 -15.15 -4.95
CA ARG A 419 -2.04 -15.25 -5.98
C ARG A 419 -1.12 -14.03 -5.95
N LEU A 420 -1.69 -12.84 -5.76
CA LEU A 420 -0.95 -11.58 -5.66
C LEU A 420 -0.24 -11.45 -4.32
N PHE A 421 -0.88 -11.89 -3.23
CA PHE A 421 -0.34 -11.84 -1.88
C PHE A 421 0.81 -12.83 -1.66
N PHE A 422 0.64 -14.12 -1.96
CA PHE A 422 1.63 -15.15 -1.59
C PHE A 422 2.34 -15.76 -2.80
N VAL A 423 1.66 -16.63 -3.55
CA VAL A 423 2.23 -17.32 -4.73
C VAL A 423 1.20 -17.53 -5.82
N LYS A 424 1.62 -17.34 -7.07
CA LYS A 424 0.82 -17.69 -8.25
C LYS A 424 1.35 -18.97 -8.86
N ARG A 425 0.51 -20.01 -8.91
CA ARG A 425 0.81 -21.25 -9.62
C ARG A 425 0.71 -21.03 -11.13
N VAL A 426 1.79 -21.28 -11.86
CA VAL A 426 1.84 -21.29 -13.33
C VAL A 426 2.39 -22.64 -13.78
N ALA A 427 1.51 -23.48 -14.30
CA ALA A 427 1.75 -24.92 -14.46
C ALA A 427 2.17 -25.55 -13.11
N ASP A 428 3.41 -26.05 -13.01
CA ASP A 428 3.95 -26.60 -11.75
C ASP A 428 4.86 -25.63 -10.99
N LYS A 429 5.21 -24.49 -11.60
CA LYS A 429 6.11 -23.48 -10.99
C LYS A 429 5.32 -22.48 -10.15
N LEU A 430 5.96 -21.97 -9.11
CA LEU A 430 5.45 -20.88 -8.28
C LEU A 430 6.10 -19.56 -8.69
N GLN A 431 5.27 -18.58 -9.07
CA GLN A 431 5.68 -17.19 -9.23
C GLN A 431 5.49 -16.42 -7.92
N GLU A 432 6.42 -15.52 -7.63
CA GLU A 432 6.39 -14.68 -6.42
C GLU A 432 5.20 -13.72 -6.39
N GLY A 433 4.38 -13.81 -5.34
CA GLY A 433 3.53 -12.73 -4.89
C GLY A 433 4.27 -11.75 -3.96
N TRP A 434 3.55 -10.75 -3.45
CA TRP A 434 4.06 -9.68 -2.59
C TRP A 434 4.87 -10.21 -1.39
N LEU A 435 4.36 -11.23 -0.69
CA LEU A 435 5.00 -11.78 0.51
C LEU A 435 6.38 -12.38 0.22
N ARG A 436 6.56 -13.03 -0.94
CA ARG A 436 7.87 -13.54 -1.35
C ARG A 436 8.82 -12.40 -1.77
N GLN A 437 8.29 -11.36 -2.42
CA GLN A 437 9.08 -10.18 -2.81
C GLN A 437 9.65 -9.47 -1.58
N ILE A 438 8.81 -9.20 -0.56
CA ILE A 438 9.29 -8.52 0.66
C ILE A 438 10.26 -9.39 1.47
N HIS A 439 10.06 -10.72 1.50
CA HIS A 439 11.02 -11.65 2.11
C HIS A 439 12.38 -11.58 1.43
N ARG A 440 12.42 -11.66 0.09
CA ARG A 440 13.65 -11.52 -0.69
C ARG A 440 14.32 -10.17 -0.45
N SER A 441 13.54 -9.09 -0.41
CA SER A 441 14.06 -7.74 -0.18
C SER A 441 14.67 -7.53 1.22
N ALA A 442 14.24 -8.32 2.20
CA ALA A 442 14.79 -8.31 3.56
C ALA A 442 16.09 -9.14 3.70
N GLY A 443 16.68 -9.58 2.57
CA GLY A 443 17.86 -10.45 2.52
C GLY A 443 17.52 -11.94 2.40
N GLY A 444 16.24 -12.30 2.36
CA GLY A 444 15.79 -13.68 2.31
C GLY A 444 16.15 -14.47 3.57
N GLN A 445 16.27 -15.79 3.43
CA GLN A 445 16.64 -16.70 4.53
C GLN A 445 15.81 -16.45 5.79
N ASP A 446 16.43 -16.42 6.97
CA ASP A 446 15.77 -16.18 8.26
C ASP A 446 15.76 -14.71 8.69
N SER A 447 16.07 -13.76 7.78
CA SER A 447 16.16 -12.33 8.10
C SER A 447 14.79 -11.63 8.22
N PHE A 448 13.70 -12.31 7.85
CA PHE A 448 12.34 -11.76 7.83
C PHE A 448 11.35 -12.52 8.73
N LEU A 449 10.24 -11.89 9.10
CA LEU A 449 9.25 -12.24 10.14
C LEU A 449 8.90 -13.74 10.32
N PHE A 450 8.82 -14.49 9.22
CA PHE A 450 8.35 -15.87 9.18
C PHE A 450 9.49 -16.86 8.93
N ASN A 451 9.20 -18.15 9.12
CA ASN A 451 10.19 -19.19 8.89
C ASN A 451 10.68 -19.17 7.43
N ALA A 452 12.00 -19.20 7.23
CA ALA A 452 12.63 -19.24 5.90
C ALA A 452 12.09 -20.38 5.02
N ASN A 453 11.76 -21.53 5.62
CA ASN A 453 11.26 -22.70 4.90
C ASN A 453 9.95 -22.42 4.15
N LEU A 454 9.13 -21.49 4.62
CA LEU A 454 7.88 -21.09 3.96
C LEU A 454 8.12 -20.56 2.52
N PHE A 455 9.32 -20.03 2.27
CA PHE A 455 9.69 -19.36 1.03
C PHE A 455 10.52 -20.24 0.09
N SER A 456 11.04 -21.37 0.57
CA SER A 456 11.91 -22.28 -0.18
C SER A 456 11.23 -23.06 -1.32
N PRO A 457 9.96 -23.49 -1.24
CA PRO A 457 9.32 -24.26 -2.30
C PRO A 457 9.28 -23.53 -3.64
N MET A 458 9.73 -24.20 -4.70
CA MET A 458 9.73 -23.69 -6.07
C MET A 458 8.57 -24.26 -6.89
N THR A 459 8.07 -25.42 -6.49
CA THR A 459 6.91 -26.07 -7.12
C THR A 459 5.70 -26.11 -6.18
N PHE A 460 4.51 -26.25 -6.76
CA PHE A 460 3.28 -26.40 -5.98
C PHE A 460 3.32 -27.66 -5.11
N LYS A 461 3.85 -28.77 -5.66
CA LYS A 461 4.01 -30.03 -4.93
C LYS A 461 4.92 -29.90 -3.71
N GLU A 462 6.05 -29.21 -3.83
CA GLU A 462 6.94 -28.95 -2.69
C GLU A 462 6.23 -28.15 -1.59
N LEU A 463 5.46 -27.12 -1.99
CA LEU A 463 4.75 -26.25 -1.05
C LEU A 463 3.69 -27.02 -0.24
N MET A 464 2.97 -27.94 -0.88
CA MET A 464 1.91 -28.72 -0.22
C MET A 464 2.48 -29.88 0.63
N ASN A 465 3.61 -30.45 0.22
CA ASN A 465 4.32 -31.47 1.00
C ASN A 465 4.92 -30.89 2.28
N MET A 466 5.37 -29.64 2.27
CA MET A 466 5.93 -28.95 3.44
C MET A 466 4.94 -28.88 4.61
N ASP A 467 5.44 -29.03 5.83
CA ASP A 467 4.65 -28.95 7.06
C ASP A 467 4.42 -27.51 7.52
N TRP A 468 3.82 -26.74 6.61
CA TRP A 468 3.49 -25.33 6.81
C TRP A 468 2.64 -25.10 8.06
N ASN A 469 1.81 -26.06 8.47
CA ASN A 469 1.04 -26.01 9.72
C ASN A 469 1.90 -25.92 11.00
N GLU A 470 3.16 -26.35 10.92
CA GLU A 470 4.12 -26.30 12.03
C GLU A 470 5.24 -25.26 11.83
N CYS A 471 5.38 -24.71 10.63
CA CYS A 471 6.52 -23.87 10.25
C CYS A 471 6.14 -22.53 9.58
N ILE A 472 4.96 -21.97 9.83
CA ILE A 472 4.69 -20.56 9.45
C ILE A 472 5.63 -19.63 10.23
N TYR A 473 5.70 -19.79 11.55
CA TYR A 473 6.52 -18.96 12.42
C TYR A 473 7.93 -19.53 12.57
N ARG A 474 8.85 -18.66 12.97
CA ARG A 474 10.19 -19.06 13.37
C ARG A 474 10.15 -19.98 14.60
N ASN A 475 11.23 -20.71 14.83
CA ASN A 475 11.37 -21.59 16.00
C ASN A 475 11.70 -20.81 17.30
N GLU A 476 11.71 -19.49 17.23
CA GLU A 476 11.99 -18.55 18.31
C GLU A 476 11.10 -17.31 18.16
N GLY A 477 11.06 -16.47 19.20
CA GLY A 477 10.29 -15.23 19.18
C GLY A 477 8.77 -15.43 19.21
N ILE A 478 8.04 -14.42 18.73
CA ILE A 478 6.57 -14.40 18.71
C ILE A 478 6.07 -15.41 17.66
N GLY A 479 5.08 -16.23 18.02
CA GLY A 479 4.48 -17.19 17.10
C GLY A 479 5.09 -18.59 17.14
N LYS A 480 6.26 -18.80 17.78
CA LYS A 480 6.98 -20.09 17.74
C LYS A 480 6.16 -21.30 18.21
N ASP A 481 5.24 -21.10 19.15
CA ASP A 481 4.38 -22.13 19.72
C ASP A 481 3.00 -22.19 19.04
N ASN A 482 2.71 -21.23 18.15
CA ASN A 482 1.48 -21.15 17.39
C ASN A 482 1.58 -22.08 16.18
N LYS A 483 1.29 -23.35 16.44
CA LYS A 483 1.24 -24.44 15.47
C LYS A 483 0.23 -25.50 15.88
N TYR A 484 -0.21 -26.28 14.91
CA TYR A 484 -1.07 -27.44 15.13
C TYR A 484 -0.53 -28.67 14.43
N SER A 485 -0.79 -29.85 14.99
CA SER A 485 -0.32 -31.12 14.41
C SER A 485 -1.33 -31.68 13.43
N LYS A 486 -0.82 -32.37 12.40
CA LYS A 486 -1.66 -33.16 11.49
C LYS A 486 -2.42 -34.25 12.23
N SER A 487 -3.61 -34.61 11.75
CA SER A 487 -4.38 -35.77 12.24
C SER A 487 -4.59 -36.80 11.14
N GLY A 488 -4.94 -38.03 11.52
CA GLY A 488 -5.17 -39.14 10.58
C GLY A 488 -4.36 -40.39 10.94
N ILE A 489 -4.49 -41.43 10.12
CA ILE A 489 -3.77 -42.70 10.30
C ILE A 489 -2.27 -42.50 10.01
N ILE A 490 -1.41 -43.24 10.71
CA ILE A 490 0.06 -43.23 10.47
C ILE A 490 0.32 -43.49 8.98
N GLY A 491 1.02 -42.57 8.31
CA GLY A 491 1.28 -42.61 6.86
C GLY A 491 0.31 -41.79 5.98
N PHE A 492 -0.86 -41.40 6.51
CA PHE A 492 -1.90 -40.63 5.80
C PHE A 492 -2.38 -39.42 6.63
N ARG A 493 -1.45 -38.76 7.34
CA ARG A 493 -1.79 -37.61 8.19
C ARG A 493 -2.06 -36.36 7.35
N SER A 494 -3.21 -35.74 7.55
CA SER A 494 -3.72 -34.58 6.84
C SER A 494 -3.55 -33.29 7.66
N LYS A 495 -3.17 -32.21 6.97
CA LYS A 495 -3.16 -30.84 7.52
C LYS A 495 -4.56 -30.23 7.53
N PHE A 496 -5.45 -30.74 6.68
CA PHE A 496 -6.82 -30.26 6.49
C PHE A 496 -7.80 -30.83 7.52
N ASP A 497 -7.65 -32.09 7.92
CA ASP A 497 -8.60 -32.74 8.83
C ASP A 497 -8.74 -32.01 10.19
N PRO A 498 -7.65 -31.58 10.86
CA PRO A 498 -7.77 -30.78 12.09
C PRO A 498 -8.49 -29.45 11.85
N PHE A 499 -8.22 -28.81 10.71
CA PHE A 499 -8.85 -27.55 10.34
C PHE A 499 -10.34 -27.74 10.08
N LYS A 500 -10.74 -28.71 9.26
CA LYS A 500 -12.16 -29.01 8.99
C LYS A 500 -12.92 -29.35 10.27
N LYS A 501 -12.31 -30.15 11.16
CA LYS A 501 -12.90 -30.49 12.45
C LYS A 501 -13.11 -29.24 13.31
N GLN A 502 -12.09 -28.38 13.44
CA GLN A 502 -12.21 -27.14 14.19
C GLN A 502 -13.22 -26.19 13.55
N PHE A 503 -13.25 -26.10 12.21
CA PHE A 503 -14.19 -25.26 11.48
C PHE A 503 -15.65 -25.63 11.78
N ILE A 504 -15.98 -26.93 11.76
CA ILE A 504 -17.32 -27.41 12.11
C ILE A 504 -17.64 -27.08 13.57
N GLN A 505 -16.69 -27.26 14.49
CA GLN A 505 -16.87 -26.88 15.89
C GLN A 505 -17.13 -25.38 16.06
N GLU A 506 -16.41 -24.52 15.34
CA GLU A 506 -16.63 -23.08 15.37
C GLU A 506 -17.96 -22.67 14.78
N ARG A 507 -18.34 -23.25 13.64
CA ARG A 507 -19.63 -23.02 13.01
C ARG A 507 -20.79 -23.36 13.94
N ASP A 508 -20.67 -24.47 14.68
CA ASP A 508 -21.76 -24.97 15.54
C ASP A 508 -21.79 -24.29 16.91
N SER A 509 -20.64 -23.83 17.43
CA SER A 509 -20.52 -23.22 18.76
C SER A 509 -20.64 -21.69 18.75
N SER A 510 -20.15 -21.02 17.72
CA SER A 510 -20.24 -19.56 17.55
C SER A 510 -21.34 -19.21 16.56
N LYS A 511 -22.17 -18.22 16.89
CA LYS A 511 -23.19 -17.67 15.98
C LYS A 511 -22.82 -16.29 15.44
N ASP A 512 -21.70 -15.70 15.86
CA ASP A 512 -21.33 -14.32 15.51
C ASP A 512 -21.17 -14.11 14.00
N TRP A 513 -20.67 -15.13 13.30
CA TRP A 513 -20.54 -15.12 11.86
C TRP A 513 -21.88 -14.97 11.15
N GLN A 514 -22.98 -15.45 11.74
CA GLN A 514 -24.33 -15.38 11.14
C GLN A 514 -24.89 -13.94 11.11
N ASN A 515 -24.30 -13.02 11.88
CA ASN A 515 -24.69 -11.61 11.88
C ASN A 515 -24.24 -10.88 10.59
N LEU A 516 -23.31 -11.46 9.84
CA LEU A 516 -22.84 -10.90 8.57
C LEU A 516 -23.84 -11.26 7.46
N THR A 517 -24.16 -10.31 6.59
CA THR A 517 -25.13 -10.51 5.51
C THR A 517 -24.51 -11.20 4.29
N ASN A 518 -23.24 -10.93 4.00
CA ASN A 518 -22.53 -11.49 2.86
C ASN A 518 -22.00 -12.91 3.16
N LYS A 519 -22.35 -13.90 2.32
CA LYS A 519 -21.93 -15.30 2.49
C LYS A 519 -20.42 -15.54 2.45
N GLY A 520 -19.67 -14.82 1.62
CA GLY A 520 -18.21 -14.91 1.64
C GLY A 520 -17.62 -14.35 2.93
N GLU A 521 -18.11 -13.20 3.40
CA GLU A 521 -17.64 -12.62 4.67
C GLU A 521 -17.99 -13.52 5.87
N GLN A 522 -19.16 -14.19 5.86
CA GLN A 522 -19.50 -15.25 6.83
C GLN A 522 -18.44 -16.36 6.86
N LEU A 523 -18.07 -16.89 5.69
CA LEU A 523 -17.05 -17.93 5.56
C LEU A 523 -15.68 -17.43 6.05
N TYR A 524 -15.28 -16.21 5.69
CA TYR A 524 -13.98 -15.66 6.08
C TYR A 524 -13.88 -15.45 7.59
N LYS A 525 -14.96 -14.99 8.23
CA LYS A 525 -15.03 -14.85 9.69
C LYS A 525 -14.85 -16.19 10.39
N LEU A 526 -15.56 -17.23 9.92
CA LEU A 526 -15.41 -18.57 10.46
C LEU A 526 -14.00 -19.12 10.27
N ILE A 527 -13.40 -18.93 9.10
CA ILE A 527 -12.01 -19.34 8.86
C ILE A 527 -11.07 -18.58 9.81
N PHE A 528 -11.27 -17.28 10.00
CA PHE A 528 -10.47 -16.47 10.92
C PHE A 528 -10.53 -17.01 12.36
N ASP A 529 -11.73 -17.28 12.88
CA ASP A 529 -11.94 -17.81 14.22
C ASP A 529 -11.38 -19.24 14.37
N THR A 530 -11.59 -20.06 13.34
CA THR A 530 -11.06 -21.43 13.26
C THR A 530 -9.55 -21.42 13.35
N LEU A 531 -8.88 -20.59 12.55
CA LEU A 531 -7.42 -20.49 12.53
C LEU A 531 -6.89 -19.93 13.85
N ALA A 532 -7.56 -18.96 14.46
CA ALA A 532 -7.15 -18.42 15.75
C ALA A 532 -7.11 -19.51 16.83
N LYS A 533 -8.16 -20.34 16.93
CA LYS A 533 -8.21 -21.45 17.88
C LYS A 533 -7.26 -22.58 17.51
N LEU A 534 -7.21 -22.95 16.23
CA LEU A 534 -6.36 -24.05 15.75
C LEU A 534 -4.87 -23.77 16.01
N TYR A 535 -4.43 -22.54 15.74
CA TYR A 535 -3.07 -22.08 16.01
C TYR A 535 -2.86 -21.61 17.47
N LYS A 536 -3.85 -21.78 18.36
CA LYS A 536 -3.75 -21.49 19.80
C LYS A 536 -3.42 -20.03 20.11
N PHE A 537 -3.93 -19.12 19.29
CA PHE A 537 -3.94 -17.69 19.61
C PHE A 537 -5.11 -17.41 20.57
N ASN A 538 -4.84 -17.58 21.86
CA ASN A 538 -5.77 -17.24 22.94
C ASN A 538 -5.84 -15.73 23.17
#